data_AF-A0A176JYQ1-F1
#
_entry.id   AF-A0A176JYQ1-F1
#
_cell.length_a   1.000
_cell.length_b   1.000
_cell.length_c   1.000
_cell.angle_alpha   90.00
_cell.angle_beta   90.00
_cell.angle_gamma   90.00
#
_symmetry.space_group_name_H-M   'P 1'
#
loop_
_entity.id
_entity.type
_entity.pdbx_description
1 polymer ?
#
loop_
_entity_poly.entity_id
_entity_poly.type
_entity_poly.pdbx_seq_one_letter_code
_entity_poly.pdbx_strand_id
1 'polypeptide(L)' 'MKFEKLFSNIKIGPLTLKNRIVFPPISTNLASITGEVTDEFIAHYSRRAKGGAALITVENACIDFPSAMMGAT' A
#
# COMPACT_ATOMS: atom_id res chain seq x y z
N MET A 1 6.11 -15.16 23.69
CA MET A 1 5.50 -15.45 22.36
C MET A 1 6.58 -15.29 21.27
N LYS A 2 6.51 -15.99 20.13
CA LYS A 2 7.52 -15.76 19.06
C LYS A 2 7.28 -14.39 18.42
N PHE A 3 8.35 -13.60 18.19
CA PHE A 3 8.31 -12.29 17.54
C PHE A 3 7.51 -11.17 18.24
N GLU A 4 7.55 -11.09 19.58
CA GLU A 4 6.81 -10.07 20.35
C GLU A 4 7.02 -8.63 19.85
N LYS A 5 8.25 -8.27 19.48
CA LYS A 5 8.53 -6.94 18.96
C LYS A 5 7.82 -6.66 17.64
N LEU A 6 7.75 -7.65 16.74
CA LEU A 6 7.09 -7.51 15.42
C LEU A 6 5.59 -7.23 15.58
N PHE A 7 4.94 -7.89 16.52
CA PHE A 7 3.49 -7.77 16.77
C PHE A 7 3.13 -6.74 17.85
N SER A 8 4.11 -6.06 18.43
CA SER A 8 3.87 -4.96 19.37
C SER A 8 3.44 -3.67 18.66
N ASN A 9 2.64 -2.86 19.35
CA ASN A 9 2.29 -1.53 18.88
C ASN A 9 3.52 -0.64 18.69
N ILE A 10 3.43 0.30 17.74
CA ILE A 10 4.45 1.34 17.53
C ILE A 10 3.77 2.66 17.15
N LYS A 11 4.28 3.77 17.68
CA LYS A 11 3.86 5.12 17.29
C LYS A 11 4.74 5.64 16.16
N ILE A 12 4.12 6.07 15.06
CA ILE A 12 4.79 6.70 13.91
C ILE A 12 4.06 8.01 13.62
N GLY A 13 4.70 9.14 13.93
CA GLY A 13 4.05 10.45 13.88
C GLY A 13 2.76 10.49 14.73
N PRO A 14 1.60 10.87 14.17
CA PRO A 14 0.33 10.87 14.88
C PRO A 14 -0.35 9.49 14.94
N LEU A 15 0.15 8.48 14.22
CA LEU A 15 -0.49 7.17 14.11
C LEU A 15 0.06 6.18 15.14
N THR A 16 -0.82 5.36 15.71
CA THR A 16 -0.44 4.16 16.48
C THR A 16 -0.76 2.93 15.66
N LEU A 17 0.27 2.21 15.22
CA LEU A 17 0.15 1.01 14.42
C LEU A 17 0.05 -0.23 15.33
N LYS A 18 -0.85 -1.15 14.97
CA LYS A 18 -1.14 -2.39 15.72
C LYS A 18 0.00 -3.43 15.71
N ASN A 19 0.93 -3.29 14.78
CA ASN A 19 2.13 -4.12 14.63
C ASN A 19 3.15 -3.37 13.75
N ARG A 20 4.33 -3.97 13.56
CA ARG A 20 5.45 -3.40 12.79
C ARG A 20 5.55 -3.98 11.38
N ILE A 21 4.44 -4.49 10.83
CA ILE A 21 4.39 -5.09 9.50
C ILE A 21 3.82 -4.05 8.52
N VAL A 22 4.59 -3.75 7.49
CA VAL A 22 4.24 -2.79 6.44
C VAL A 22 4.22 -3.49 5.09
N PHE A 23 3.23 -3.15 4.26
CA PHE A 23 3.26 -3.49 2.84
C PHE A 23 3.93 -2.33 2.07
N PRO A 24 5.11 -2.55 1.46
CA PRO A 24 5.82 -1.50 0.73
C PRO A 24 5.11 -1.16 -0.59
N PRO A 25 5.44 -0.03 -1.24
CA PRO A 25 4.93 0.27 -2.58
C PRO A 25 5.46 -0.76 -3.59
N ILE A 26 4.56 -1.41 -4.31
CA ILE A 26 4.87 -2.41 -5.35
C ILE A 26 3.99 -2.13 -6.55
N SER A 27 4.58 -1.85 -7.72
CA SER A 27 3.81 -1.72 -8.97
C SER A 27 3.10 -3.01 -9.31
N THR A 28 1.78 -2.94 -9.50
CA THR A 28 0.93 -4.11 -9.74
C THR A 28 0.38 -4.19 -11.16
N ASN A 29 0.39 -3.07 -11.89
CA ASN A 29 -0.23 -2.93 -13.21
C ASN A 29 -1.73 -3.31 -13.21
N LEU A 30 -2.40 -3.07 -12.08
CA LEU A 30 -3.84 -3.32 -11.92
C LEU A 30 -4.70 -2.08 -12.18
N ALA A 31 -4.08 -0.93 -12.45
CA ALA A 31 -4.80 0.28 -12.85
C ALA A 31 -5.36 0.10 -14.27
N SER A 32 -6.33 0.94 -14.65
CA SER A 32 -6.78 0.98 -16.03
C SER A 32 -5.67 1.53 -16.95
N ILE A 33 -5.86 1.41 -18.26
CA ILE A 33 -4.93 1.98 -19.26
C ILE A 33 -4.76 3.51 -19.14
N THR A 34 -5.74 4.19 -18.56
CA THR A 34 -5.74 5.63 -18.27
C THR A 34 -5.31 5.95 -16.83
N GLY A 35 -4.93 4.94 -16.04
CA GLY A 35 -4.41 5.10 -14.68
C GLY A 35 -5.50 5.18 -13.60
N GLU A 36 -6.76 4.85 -13.91
CA GLU A 36 -7.81 4.84 -12.89
C GLU A 36 -7.72 3.62 -11.98
N VAL A 37 -8.18 3.78 -10.75
CA VAL A 37 -8.33 2.68 -9.78
C VAL A 37 -9.43 1.73 -10.25
N THR A 38 -9.10 0.45 -10.38
CA THR A 38 -10.04 -0.61 -10.75
C THR A 38 -10.49 -1.42 -9.53
N ASP A 39 -11.53 -2.23 -9.68
CA ASP A 39 -11.96 -3.17 -8.65
C ASP A 39 -10.87 -4.17 -8.27
N GLU A 40 -10.04 -4.60 -9.23
CA GLU A 40 -8.92 -5.50 -8.99
C GLU A 40 -7.83 -4.82 -8.16
N PHE A 41 -7.55 -3.54 -8.46
CA PHE A 41 -6.65 -2.70 -7.67
C PHE A 41 -7.15 -2.60 -6.23
N ILE A 42 -8.44 -2.31 -6.01
CA ILE A 42 -9.05 -2.23 -4.67
C ILE A 42 -8.95 -3.58 -3.96
N ALA A 43 -9.27 -4.69 -4.65
CA ALA A 43 -9.20 -6.03 -4.10
C ALA A 43 -7.78 -6.40 -3.65
N HIS A 44 -6.76 -5.99 -4.43
CA HIS A 44 -5.35 -6.23 -4.12
C HIS A 44 -4.96 -5.67 -2.74
N TYR A 45 -5.21 -4.38 -2.50
CA TYR A 45 -4.85 -3.71 -1.25
C TYR A 45 -5.79 -4.12 -0.10
N SER A 46 -7.07 -4.34 -0.38
CA SER A 46 -8.03 -4.89 0.60
C SER A 46 -7.56 -6.23 1.15
N ARG A 47 -7.01 -7.10 0.30
CA ARG A 47 -6.43 -8.38 0.74
C ARG A 47 -5.23 -8.20 1.65
N ARG A 48 -4.35 -7.21 1.40
CA ARG A 48 -3.21 -6.91 2.29
C ARG A 48 -3.65 -6.34 3.63
N ALA A 49 -4.67 -5.50 3.64
CA ALA A 49 -5.24 -4.94 4.87
C ALA A 49 -5.84 -6.04 5.74
N LYS A 50 -6.65 -6.93 5.14
CA LYS A 50 -7.21 -8.13 5.81
C LYS A 50 -6.12 -9.08 6.31
N GLY A 51 -5.00 -9.18 5.59
CA GLY A 51 -3.84 -10.00 5.98
C GLY A 51 -3.07 -9.48 7.21
N GLY A 52 -3.39 -8.30 7.73
CA GLY A 52 -2.87 -7.81 9.00
C GLY A 52 -1.71 -6.83 8.93
N ALA A 53 -1.32 -6.36 7.75
CA ALA A 53 -0.41 -5.21 7.63
C ALA A 53 -0.98 -4.02 8.41
N ALA A 54 -0.15 -3.35 9.20
CA ALA A 54 -0.58 -2.18 9.95
C ALA A 54 -0.54 -0.89 9.12
N LEU A 55 0.34 -0.85 8.11
CA LEU A 55 0.46 0.24 7.15
C LEU A 55 0.63 -0.35 5.75
N ILE A 56 0.00 0.29 4.77
CA ILE A 56 0.07 -0.06 3.35
C ILE A 56 0.43 1.22 2.61
N THR A 57 1.53 1.19 1.86
CA THR A 57 1.85 2.24 0.90
C THR A 57 1.40 1.77 -0.48
N VAL A 58 0.54 2.55 -1.13
CA VAL A 58 0.12 2.27 -2.51
C VAL A 58 1.29 2.45 -3.47
N GLU A 59 1.21 1.82 -4.63
CA GLU A 59 2.19 1.97 -5.70
C GLU A 59 2.32 3.42 -6.20
N ASN A 60 3.23 3.63 -7.16
CA ASN A 60 3.42 4.96 -7.72
C ASN A 60 2.08 5.51 -8.26
N ALA A 61 1.86 6.80 -8.06
CA ALA A 61 0.65 7.49 -8.51
C ALA A 61 1.06 8.71 -9.33
N CYS A 62 0.45 8.86 -10.51
CA CYS A 62 0.66 10.03 -11.36
C CYS A 62 0.02 11.26 -10.72
N ILE A 63 0.78 12.35 -10.61
CA ILE A 63 0.31 13.62 -10.00
C ILE A 63 0.00 14.71 -11.04
N ASP A 64 0.46 14.55 -12.28
CA ASP A 64 0.23 15.48 -13.38
C ASP A 64 0.31 14.74 -14.72
N PHE A 65 -0.73 14.88 -15.56
CA PHE A 65 -0.82 14.21 -16.84
C PHE A 65 -0.79 15.23 -17.99
N PRO A 66 0.08 15.07 -19.02
CA PRO A 66 0.98 13.93 -19.25
C PRO A 66 2.37 14.07 -18.60
N SER A 67 2.68 15.20 -17.97
CA SER A 67 4.05 15.58 -17.58
C SER A 67 4.75 14.63 -16.60
N ALA A 68 3.99 13.95 -15.74
CA ALA A 68 4.50 13.07 -14.68
C ALA A 68 4.10 11.59 -14.89
N MET A 69 3.72 11.19 -16.11
CA MET A 69 3.48 9.80 -16.47
C MET A 69 4.80 9.05 -16.69
N MET A 70 5.57 8.86 -15.62
CA MET A 70 6.83 8.10 -15.63
C MET A 70 6.73 6.94 -14.63
N GLY A 71 6.12 5.84 -15.06
CA GLY A 71 5.89 4.65 -14.24
C GLY A 71 5.63 3.40 -15.09
N ALA A 72 5.51 2.25 -14.45
CA ALA A 72 5.04 1.04 -15.12
C ALA A 72 3.58 1.24 -15.53
N THR A 73 3.31 1.19 -16.83
CA THR A 73 1.97 0.97 -17.41
C THR A 73 1.48 -0.42 -17.08
#